data_AF-A0A7W7ZGL1-F1
#
_entry.id   AF-A0A7W7ZGL1-F1
#
_cell.length_a   1.000
_cell.length_b   1.000
_cell.length_c   1.000
_cell.angle_alpha   90.00
_cell.angle_beta   90.00
_cell.angle_gamma   90.00
#
_symmetry.space_group_name_H-M   'P 1'
#
loop_
_entity.id
_entity.type
_entity.pdbx_description
1 polymer ?
#
loop_
_entity_poly.entity_id
_entity_poly.type
_entity_poly.pdbx_seq_one_letter_code
_entity_poly.pdbx_strand_id
1 'polypeptide(L)'
;MNGGYVYILGSVTGTLYFGVTSDLYVRIAQHKNGAFEGFSKTYGCTRLLYVETFELMLAAIAREKQLKGWRREKKLALVRKANPEFEDLAADWGWQMIGPHERMRP
;
A
#
# COMPACT_ATOMS: atom_id res chain seq x y z
N MET A 1 -5.42 7.32 -19.82
CA MET A 1 -5.08 5.94 -19.40
C MET A 1 -5.08 5.92 -17.88
N ASN A 2 -5.74 4.94 -17.25
CA ASN A 2 -5.74 4.83 -15.79
C ASN A 2 -4.48 4.07 -15.35
N GLY A 3 -3.52 4.80 -14.80
CA GLY A 3 -2.31 4.22 -14.21
C GLY A 3 -2.59 3.40 -12.95
N GLY A 4 -1.54 2.86 -12.36
CA GLY A 4 -1.63 2.06 -11.13
C GLY A 4 -0.46 2.31 -10.20
N TYR A 5 -0.69 2.03 -8.93
CA TYR A 5 0.32 2.09 -7.87
C TYR A 5 0.60 0.69 -7.36
N VAL A 6 1.86 0.35 -7.19
CA VAL A 6 2.29 -0.76 -6.34
C VAL A 6 2.67 -0.20 -5.00
N TYR A 7 2.20 -0.81 -3.92
CA TYR A 7 2.50 -0.35 -2.57
C TYR A 7 2.87 -1.51 -1.64
N ILE A 8 3.66 -1.18 -0.62
CA ILE A 8 4.04 -2.10 0.46
C ILE A 8 3.57 -1.51 1.78
N LEU A 9 2.77 -2.27 2.51
CA LEU A 9 2.40 -1.97 3.89
C LEU A 9 3.25 -2.78 4.85
N GLY A 10 3.59 -2.18 5.99
CA GLY A 10 4.28 -2.84 7.08
C GLY A 10 3.46 -2.89 8.36
N SER A 11 3.62 -3.96 9.12
CA SER A 11 3.25 -4.02 10.54
C SER A 11 4.41 -3.62 11.43
N VAL A 12 4.13 -3.32 12.71
CA VAL A 12 5.17 -3.11 13.74
C VAL A 12 6.05 -4.35 13.93
N THR A 13 5.49 -5.55 13.71
CA THR A 13 6.20 -6.83 13.82
C THR A 13 7.00 -7.21 12.56
N GLY A 14 7.02 -6.36 11.53
CA GLY A 14 7.81 -6.57 10.31
C GLY A 14 7.14 -7.46 9.25
N THR A 15 5.85 -7.74 9.37
CA THR A 15 5.05 -8.34 8.30
C THR A 15 4.90 -7.34 7.15
N LEU A 16 5.07 -7.81 5.92
CA LEU A 16 4.91 -7.00 4.72
C LEU A 16 3.70 -7.48 3.92
N TYR A 17 2.86 -6.54 3.53
CA TYR A 17 1.76 -6.75 2.61
C TYR A 17 2.02 -5.99 1.30
N PHE A 18 1.78 -6.64 0.17
CA PHE A 18 2.00 -6.09 -1.16
C PHE A 18 0.66 -6.00 -1.87
N GLY A 19 0.40 -4.85 -2.49
CA GLY A 19 -0.82 -4.67 -3.26
C GLY A 19 -0.64 -3.73 -4.44
N VAL A 20 -1.67 -3.71 -5.27
CA VAL A 20 -1.83 -2.80 -6.40
C VAL A 20 -3.18 -2.10 -6.32
N THR A 21 -3.24 -0.85 -6.77
CA THR A 21 -4.49 -0.06 -6.78
C THR A 21 -4.41 1.06 -7.82
N SER A 22 -5.55 1.48 -8.37
CA SER A 22 -5.64 2.71 -9.18
C SER A 22 -5.80 3.96 -8.31
N ASP A 23 -6.25 3.77 -7.07
CA ASP A 23 -6.45 4.83 -6.08
C ASP A 23 -5.69 4.45 -4.81
N LEU A 24 -4.51 5.06 -4.64
CA LEU A 24 -3.64 4.78 -3.50
C LEU A 24 -4.25 5.35 -2.22
N TYR A 25 -4.76 6.58 -2.27
CA TYR A 25 -5.26 7.28 -1.11
C TYR A 25 -6.42 6.51 -0.45
N VAL A 26 -7.45 6.17 -1.22
CA VAL A 26 -8.61 5.41 -0.73
C VAL A 26 -8.17 4.04 -0.19
N ARG A 27 -7.23 3.38 -0.86
CA ARG A 27 -6.78 2.04 -0.44
C ARG A 27 -6.02 2.08 0.89
N ILE A 28 -5.17 3.08 1.09
CA ILE A 28 -4.43 3.25 2.35
C ILE A 28 -5.39 3.59 3.50
N ALA A 29 -6.41 4.41 3.23
CA ALA A 29 -7.49 4.69 4.20
C ALA A 29 -8.17 3.41 4.66
N GLN A 30 -8.55 2.55 3.72
CA GLN A 30 -9.23 1.29 3.99
C GLN A 30 -8.39 0.35 4.85
N HIS A 31 -7.08 0.26 4.61
CA HIS A 31 -6.18 -0.57 5.43
C HIS A 31 -5.99 0.03 6.82
N LYS A 32 -5.76 1.34 6.95
CA LYS A 32 -5.62 2.04 8.24
C LYS A 32 -6.88 1.91 9.10
N ASN A 33 -8.06 1.96 8.48
CA ASN A 33 -9.36 1.83 9.15
C ASN A 33 -9.80 0.37 9.34
N GLY A 34 -9.04 -0.61 8.87
CA GLY A 34 -9.41 -2.03 8.97
C GLY A 34 -10.75 -2.35 8.27
N ALA A 35 -11.05 -1.65 7.17
CA ALA A 35 -12.34 -1.66 6.49
C ALA A 35 -12.72 -3.02 5.87
N PHE A 36 -11.73 -3.91 5.69
CA PHE A 36 -11.94 -5.27 5.18
C PHE A 36 -11.26 -6.29 6.09
N GLU A 37 -11.91 -7.44 6.25
CA GLU A 37 -11.27 -8.62 6.83
C GLU A 37 -10.20 -9.17 5.91
N GLY A 38 -9.16 -9.79 6.48
CA GLY A 38 -8.11 -10.47 5.72
C GLY A 38 -6.70 -10.20 6.26
N PHE A 39 -5.70 -10.68 5.52
CA PHE A 39 -4.29 -10.73 5.94
C PHE A 39 -3.77 -9.40 6.49
N SER A 40 -3.97 -8.29 5.79
CA SER A 40 -3.45 -6.99 6.24
C SER A 40 -4.04 -6.55 7.57
N LYS A 41 -5.33 -6.84 7.82
CA LYS A 41 -6.00 -6.58 9.10
C LYS A 41 -5.50 -7.53 10.18
N THR A 42 -5.46 -8.84 9.90
CA THR A 42 -4.99 -9.87 10.85
C THR A 42 -3.57 -9.60 11.35
N TYR A 43 -2.68 -9.13 10.48
CA TYR A 43 -1.29 -8.85 10.82
C TYR A 43 -0.98 -7.37 11.10
N GLY A 44 -1.99 -6.50 11.14
CA GLY A 44 -1.80 -5.07 11.43
C GLY A 44 -0.88 -4.33 10.45
N CYS A 45 -0.93 -4.67 9.16
CA CYS A 45 -0.14 -4.02 8.11
C CYS A 45 -0.82 -2.71 7.69
N THR A 46 -0.57 -1.62 8.42
CA THR A 46 -1.24 -0.32 8.23
C THR A 46 -0.31 0.82 7.82
N ARG A 47 1.01 0.65 7.99
CA ARG A 47 2.01 1.68 7.69
C ARG A 47 2.40 1.62 6.22
N LEU A 48 2.27 2.72 5.48
CA LEU A 48 2.72 2.79 4.10
C LEU A 48 4.24 2.92 4.06
N LEU A 49 4.94 1.87 3.66
CA LEU A 49 6.41 1.88 3.67
C LEU A 49 7.03 2.19 2.31
N TYR A 50 6.29 1.93 1.23
CA TYR A 50 6.81 2.04 -0.13
C TYR A 50 5.71 2.18 -1.17
N VAL A 51 5.97 2.97 -2.22
CA VAL A 51 5.10 3.19 -3.38
C VAL A 51 5.92 3.28 -4.67
N GLU A 52 5.42 2.64 -5.73
CA GLU A 52 5.85 2.84 -7.11
C GLU A 52 4.62 3.20 -7.97
N THR A 53 4.76 4.18 -8.87
CA THR A 53 3.71 4.62 -9.79
C THR A 53 3.98 4.11 -11.21
N PHE A 54 2.92 3.70 -11.90
CA PHE A 54 2.96 3.20 -13.27
C PHE A 54 1.89 3.85 -14.12
N GLU A 55 2.21 4.13 -15.39
CA GLU A 55 1.25 4.66 -16.37
C GLU A 55 0.17 3.64 -16.76
N LEU A 56 0.48 2.34 -16.61
CA LEU A 56 -0.40 1.22 -16.95
C LEU A 56 -0.61 0.31 -15.75
N MET A 57 -1.88 0.02 -15.45
CA MET A 57 -2.25 -0.94 -14.39
C MET A 57 -1.61 -2.32 -14.59
N LEU A 58 -1.48 -2.79 -15.83
CA LEU A 58 -0.83 -4.07 -16.14
C LEU A 58 0.64 -4.09 -15.72
N ALA A 59 1.37 -2.97 -15.87
CA ALA A 59 2.75 -2.86 -15.43
C ALA A 59 2.84 -2.91 -13.90
N ALA A 60 1.93 -2.24 -13.19
CA ALA A 60 1.83 -2.32 -11.74
C ALA A 60 1.53 -3.74 -11.25
N ILE A 61 0.60 -4.47 -11.89
CA ILE A 61 0.29 -5.87 -11.56
C ILE A 61 1.50 -6.78 -11.80
N ALA A 62 2.20 -6.61 -12.93
CA ALA A 62 3.40 -7.39 -13.24
C ALA A 62 4.50 -7.14 -12.19
N ARG A 63 4.68 -5.88 -11.79
CA ARG A 63 5.62 -5.51 -10.73
C ARG A 63 5.25 -6.13 -9.38
N GLU A 64 3.97 -6.06 -8.97
CA GLU A 64 3.50 -6.66 -7.72
C GLU A 64 3.79 -8.17 -7.66
N LYS A 65 3.55 -8.90 -8.77
CA LYS A 65 3.91 -10.32 -8.89
C LYS A 65 5.41 -10.56 -8.74
N GLN A 66 6.25 -9.74 -9.37
CA GLN A 66 7.71 -9.84 -9.22
C GLN A 66 8.13 -9.63 -7.76
N LEU A 67 7.60 -8.59 -7.11
CA LEU A 67 7.91 -8.27 -5.72
C LEU A 67 7.50 -9.41 -4.78
N LYS A 68 6.31 -9.99 -4.96
CA LYS A 68 5.85 -11.14 -4.16
C LYS A 68 6.80 -12.33 -4.26
N GLY A 69 7.36 -12.60 -5.43
CA GLY A 69 8.33 -13.68 -5.67
C GLY A 69 9.74 -13.43 -5.12
N TRP A 70 10.06 -12.21 -4.66
CA TRP A 70 11.39 -11.93 -4.11
C TRP A 70 11.61 -12.54 -2.72
N ARG A 71 12.88 -12.85 -2.43
CA ARG A 71 13.34 -13.15 -1.06
C ARG A 71 13.10 -11.95 -0.14
N ARG A 72 12.89 -12.23 1.14
CA ARG A 72 12.62 -11.20 2.16
C ARG A 72 13.70 -10.12 2.22
N GLU A 73 14.97 -10.52 2.15
CA GLU A 73 16.11 -9.58 2.15
C GLU A 73 16.01 -8.55 1.02
N LYS A 74 15.69 -9.00 -0.19
CA LYS A 74 15.55 -8.14 -1.37
C LYS A 74 14.36 -7.19 -1.24
N LYS A 75 13.24 -7.65 -0.65
CA LYS A 75 12.07 -6.82 -0.34
C LYS A 75 12.42 -5.72 0.66
N LEU A 76 13.13 -6.08 1.74
CA LEU A 76 13.56 -5.13 2.76
C LEU A 76 14.59 -4.14 2.21
N ALA A 77 15.51 -4.59 1.36
CA ALA A 77 16.47 -3.71 0.70
C ALA A 77 15.80 -2.69 -0.22
N LEU A 78 14.72 -3.08 -0.93
CA LEU A 78 13.92 -2.16 -1.73
C LEU A 78 13.30 -1.06 -0.86
N VAL A 79 12.61 -1.45 0.22
CA VAL A 79 12.00 -0.50 1.16
C VAL A 79 13.05 0.40 1.76
N ARG A 80 14.13 -0.17 2.34
CA ARG A 80 15.20 0.60 3.00
C ARG A 80 15.90 1.58 2.05
N LYS A 81 16.02 1.24 0.77
CA LYS A 81 16.62 2.15 -0.22
C LYS A 81 15.77 3.42 -0.41
N ALA A 82 14.45 3.31 -0.35
CA ALA A 82 13.53 4.43 -0.56
C ALA A 82 13.07 5.10 0.75
N ASN A 83 13.06 4.34 1.84
CA ASN A 83 12.58 4.73 3.16
C ASN A 83 13.47 4.07 4.23
N PRO A 84 14.67 4.63 4.50
CA PRO A 84 15.68 4.02 5.37
C PRO A 84 15.20 3.80 6.81
N GLU A 85 14.40 4.73 7.31
CA GLU A 85 13.85 4.74 8.66
C GLU A 85 12.55 3.93 8.79
N PHE A 86 12.07 3.36 7.67
CA PHE A 86 10.81 2.63 7.62
C PHE A 86 9.63 3.45 8.14
N GLU A 87 9.63 4.76 7.89
CA GLU A 87 8.56 5.66 8.32
C GLU A 87 7.25 5.33 7.61
N ASP A 88 6.13 5.67 8.25
CA ASP A 88 4.84 5.61 7.57
C ASP A 88 4.72 6.83 6.64
N LEU A 89 4.89 6.61 5.33
CA LEU A 89 4.80 7.63 4.29
C LEU A 89 3.41 8.28 4.21
N ALA A 90 2.41 7.67 4.86
CA ALA A 90 1.05 8.17 4.99
C ALA A 90 0.69 8.54 6.44
N ALA A 91 1.67 8.82 7.31
CA ALA A 91 1.44 9.25 8.68
C ALA A 91 0.58 10.53 8.72
N ASP A 92 0.95 11.52 7.90
CA ASP A 92 0.34 12.86 7.90
C ASP A 92 -0.82 13.01 6.89
N TRP A 93 -1.28 11.93 6.26
CA TRP A 93 -2.40 12.01 5.31
C TRP A 93 -3.74 12.37 6.00
N GLY A 94 -3.78 12.41 7.33
CA GLY A 94 -4.78 13.11 8.13
C GLY A 94 -6.22 12.56 8.08
N TRP A 95 -7.12 13.21 8.82
CA TRP A 95 -8.58 12.94 8.87
C TRP A 95 -9.31 13.19 7.55
N GLN A 96 -8.62 13.65 6.48
CA GLN A 96 -9.17 13.65 5.13
C GLN A 96 -9.47 12.22 4.60
N MET A 97 -9.16 11.19 5.40
CA MET A 97 -9.43 9.77 5.16
C MET A 97 -10.82 9.30 5.63
N ILE A 98 -11.61 10.18 6.25
CA ILE A 98 -13.01 9.92 6.65
C ILE A 98 -13.94 10.98 6.05
N GLY A 99 -14.29 10.79 4.78
CA GLY A 99 -15.57 11.23 4.27
C GLY A 99 -16.59 10.11 4.50
N PRO A 100 -17.58 10.27 5.38
CA PRO A 100 -18.69 9.35 5.45
C PRO A 100 -19.61 9.70 4.27
N HIS A 101 -19.84 8.74 3.37
CA HIS A 101 -20.86 8.82 2.31
C HIS A 101 -20.61 9.83 1.16
N GLU A 102 -19.75 9.46 0.21
CA GLU A 102 -19.95 9.87 -1.20
C GLU A 102 -20.06 8.62 -2.08
N ARG A 103 -21.21 7.95 -1.98
CA ARG A 103 -21.75 7.25 -3.15
C ARG A 103 -22.91 8.09 -3.67
N MET A 104 -22.67 8.81 -4.76
CA MET A 104 -23.62 9.01 -5.86
C MET A 104 -22.85 9.62 -7.04
N ARG A 105 -22.52 8.79 -8.02
CA ARG A 105 -22.48 9.28 -9.40
C ARG A 105 -23.94 9.37 -9.88
N PRO A 106 -24.30 10.34 -10.74
CA PRO A 106 -25.61 10.35 -11.38
C PRO A 106 -25.84 9.09 -12.22
#